data_AF-A0A5C4M998-F1
#
_entry.id   AF-A0A5C4M998-F1
#
_cell.length_a   1.000
_cell.length_b   1.000
_cell.length_c   1.000
_cell.angle_alpha   90.00
_cell.angle_beta   90.00
_cell.angle_gamma   90.00
#
_symmetry.space_group_name_H-M   'P 1'
#
loop_
_entity.id
_entity.type
_entity.pdbx_description
1 polymer ?
#
loop_
_entity_poly.entity_id
_entity_poly.type
_entity_poly.pdbx_seq_one_letter_code
_entity_poly.pdbx_strand_id
1 'polypeptide(L)'
;MSWQLTEDHLEDLARGAAVLGTGGGGDPYVGRLLVRQAIREHGPVTVLDPDEVDDDALVIPTAQMGAPTVVFEKLPSGREPETALAALEKHLGVRASATMPIECGGINSMIPLVVGARTGLPVVDADGMGRAFPELQMETFGVYGVPGSPMAVAGEGGEVTVIDTGTDNRRMEWIARGVTIRLGGVAHIAEYSMSGADVKRTAIPRTLSLALRVGRAIREGRGTDPIACLAEALRETLYRDLRVLFRGKIADVERRTEAGFARGRAAALSFDGEHKLELEFQNENLVARVDGEVRCLVPDLICVLEAETAEPITTETLRYGQRVTVVGISTPRLMRTSEALATFGPAAFGLPHEFRPVEDIVPAAAQG
;
A
#
# COMPACT_ATOMS: atom_id res chain seq x y z
N MET A 1 14.27 -1.00 -15.41
CA MET A 1 13.93 -0.99 -16.84
C MET A 1 12.43 -1.14 -16.96
N SER A 2 11.84 -0.41 -17.89
CA SER A 2 10.41 -0.52 -18.21
C SER A 2 10.01 -1.92 -18.71
N TRP A 3 8.76 -2.30 -18.48
CA TRP A 3 8.23 -3.62 -18.83
C TRP A 3 6.72 -3.60 -19.11
N GLN A 4 6.20 -4.65 -19.75
CA GLN A 4 4.76 -4.80 -20.02
C GLN A 4 4.08 -5.66 -18.96
N LEU A 5 3.08 -5.11 -18.28
CA LEU A 5 2.18 -5.85 -17.43
C LEU A 5 1.13 -6.58 -18.30
N THR A 6 1.02 -7.90 -18.08
CA THR A 6 0.07 -8.80 -18.74
C THR A 6 -0.71 -9.55 -17.66
N GLU A 7 -1.74 -10.32 -18.07
CA GLU A 7 -2.54 -11.12 -17.14
C GLU A 7 -1.72 -12.09 -16.28
N ASP A 8 -0.64 -12.64 -16.82
CA ASP A 8 0.21 -13.64 -16.16
C ASP A 8 0.92 -13.09 -14.92
N HIS A 9 1.14 -11.77 -14.88
CA HIS A 9 1.79 -11.10 -13.75
C HIS A 9 0.84 -10.82 -12.59
N LEU A 10 -0.48 -10.80 -12.85
CA LEU A 10 -1.45 -10.21 -11.93
C LEU A 10 -1.60 -10.96 -10.61
N GLU A 11 -1.45 -12.28 -10.59
CA GLU A 11 -1.56 -13.04 -9.35
C GLU A 11 -0.37 -12.81 -8.42
N ASP A 12 0.84 -12.81 -8.98
CA ASP A 12 2.06 -12.55 -8.22
C ASP A 12 2.11 -11.07 -7.80
N LEU A 13 1.75 -10.13 -8.67
CA LEU A 13 1.66 -8.71 -8.33
C LEU A 13 0.68 -8.45 -7.18
N ALA A 14 -0.54 -8.99 -7.25
CA ALA A 14 -1.56 -8.85 -6.21
C ALA A 14 -1.11 -9.42 -4.87
N ARG A 15 -0.46 -10.59 -4.87
CA ARG A 15 0.07 -11.21 -3.65
C ARG A 15 1.15 -10.35 -3.02
N GLY A 16 2.10 -9.85 -3.81
CA GLY A 16 3.16 -9.00 -3.28
C GLY A 16 2.64 -7.66 -2.78
N ALA A 17 1.68 -7.05 -3.47
CA ALA A 17 1.03 -5.84 -3.00
C ALA A 17 0.28 -6.04 -1.68
N ALA A 18 -0.31 -7.22 -1.42
CA ALA A 18 -0.90 -7.52 -0.12
C ALA A 18 0.14 -7.70 1.00
N VAL A 19 1.34 -8.23 0.69
CA VAL A 19 2.46 -8.26 1.66
C VAL A 19 2.90 -6.83 2.00
N LEU A 20 3.15 -6.01 0.98
CA LEU A 20 3.58 -4.61 1.14
C LEU A 20 2.48 -3.73 1.76
N GLY A 21 1.21 -4.09 1.59
CA GLY A 21 0.06 -3.44 2.21
C GLY A 21 -0.03 -3.64 3.73
N THR A 22 0.82 -4.47 4.36
CA THR A 22 0.92 -4.59 5.83
C THR A 22 -0.40 -4.89 6.55
N GLY A 23 -1.27 -5.64 5.90
CA GLY A 23 -2.60 -5.96 6.39
C GLY A 23 -3.70 -4.99 5.98
N GLY A 24 -3.38 -3.85 5.37
CA GLY A 24 -4.35 -2.91 4.82
C GLY A 24 -4.19 -2.69 3.31
N GLY A 25 -4.60 -1.51 2.82
CA GLY A 25 -4.74 -1.22 1.38
C GLY A 25 -5.94 -1.92 0.69
N GLY A 26 -6.74 -2.70 1.43
CA GLY A 26 -7.89 -3.46 0.93
C GLY A 26 -7.55 -4.80 0.26
N ASP A 27 -8.57 -5.57 -0.09
CA ASP A 27 -8.39 -6.87 -0.77
C ASP A 27 -7.93 -6.67 -2.22
N PRO A 28 -6.73 -7.17 -2.60
CA PRO A 28 -6.25 -7.03 -3.97
C PRO A 28 -7.06 -7.87 -4.97
N TYR A 29 -7.90 -8.81 -4.53
CA TYR A 29 -8.70 -9.66 -5.41
C TYR A 29 -9.59 -8.86 -6.37
N VAL A 30 -10.35 -7.88 -5.84
CA VAL A 30 -11.25 -7.04 -6.64
C VAL A 30 -10.43 -6.21 -7.63
N GLY A 31 -9.38 -5.52 -7.15
CA GLY A 31 -8.48 -4.74 -8.01
C GLY A 31 -7.87 -5.58 -9.14
N ARG A 32 -7.40 -6.79 -8.82
CA ARG A 32 -6.84 -7.73 -9.80
C ARG A 32 -7.84 -8.10 -10.89
N LEU A 33 -9.11 -8.31 -10.55
CA LEU A 33 -10.16 -8.61 -11.53
C LEU A 33 -10.41 -7.42 -12.47
N LEU A 34 -10.42 -6.19 -11.94
CA LEU A 34 -10.58 -4.98 -12.74
C LEU A 34 -9.42 -4.82 -13.73
N VAL A 35 -8.18 -4.98 -13.26
CA VAL A 35 -6.99 -4.88 -14.12
C VAL A 35 -7.00 -5.98 -15.18
N ARG A 36 -7.36 -7.21 -14.81
CA ARG A 36 -7.48 -8.32 -15.77
C ARG A 36 -8.49 -7.99 -16.88
N GLN A 37 -9.65 -7.49 -16.50
CA GLN A 37 -10.68 -7.11 -17.47
C GLN A 37 -10.19 -5.96 -18.37
N ALA A 38 -9.59 -4.92 -17.79
CA ALA A 38 -9.06 -3.79 -18.54
C ALA A 38 -7.95 -4.22 -19.53
N ILE A 39 -7.05 -5.13 -19.13
CA ILE A 39 -6.00 -5.68 -20.01
C ILE A 39 -6.61 -6.47 -21.18
N ARG A 40 -7.67 -7.25 -20.94
CA ARG A 40 -8.37 -7.99 -22.01
C ARG A 40 -9.03 -7.08 -23.02
N GLU A 41 -9.59 -5.97 -22.56
CA GLU A 41 -10.31 -5.01 -23.40
C GLU A 41 -9.36 -4.09 -24.17
N HIS A 42 -8.26 -3.67 -23.55
CA HIS A 42 -7.44 -2.56 -24.05
C HIS A 42 -5.97 -2.92 -24.31
N GLY A 43 -5.51 -4.09 -23.87
CA GLY A 43 -4.14 -4.56 -24.03
C GLY A 43 -3.27 -4.38 -22.78
N PRO A 44 -1.98 -4.77 -22.86
CA PRO A 44 -1.07 -4.73 -21.72
C PRO A 44 -0.75 -3.30 -21.28
N VAL A 45 -0.40 -3.13 -20.00
CA VAL A 45 -0.01 -1.83 -19.43
C VAL A 45 1.50 -1.67 -19.49
N THR A 46 1.96 -0.51 -19.95
CA THR A 46 3.38 -0.15 -19.89
C THR A 46 3.72 0.29 -18.47
N VAL A 47 4.58 -0.46 -17.78
CA VAL A 47 5.13 -0.09 -16.47
C VAL A 47 6.48 0.60 -16.71
N LEU A 48 6.53 1.90 -16.44
CA LEU A 48 7.65 2.79 -16.76
C LEU A 48 8.63 2.86 -15.58
N ASP A 49 9.92 2.59 -15.82
CA ASP A 49 10.94 2.79 -14.79
C ASP A 49 11.02 4.28 -14.42
N PRO A 50 11.03 4.65 -13.12
CA PRO A 50 11.06 6.05 -12.71
C PRO A 50 12.28 6.82 -13.23
N ASP A 51 13.41 6.15 -13.50
CA ASP A 51 14.60 6.79 -14.06
C ASP A 51 14.43 7.16 -15.54
N GLU A 52 13.47 6.56 -16.24
CA GLU A 52 13.16 6.79 -17.66
C GLU A 52 12.07 7.89 -17.85
N VAL A 53 11.51 8.43 -16.76
CA VAL A 53 10.51 9.50 -16.82
C VAL A 53 11.18 10.82 -17.18
N ASP A 54 10.66 11.54 -18.18
CA ASP A 54 11.15 12.89 -18.52
C ASP A 54 10.93 13.86 -17.35
N ASP A 55 11.90 14.73 -17.07
CA ASP A 55 11.87 15.60 -15.88
C ASP A 55 10.67 16.56 -15.86
N ASP A 56 10.15 16.95 -17.03
CA ASP A 56 9.00 17.83 -17.22
C ASP A 56 7.68 17.08 -17.47
N ALA A 57 7.70 15.74 -17.49
CA ALA A 57 6.48 14.93 -17.63
C ALA A 57 5.52 15.20 -16.46
N LEU A 58 4.23 15.39 -16.78
CA LEU A 58 3.21 15.52 -15.75
C LEU A 58 2.74 14.13 -15.31
N VAL A 59 3.06 13.77 -14.06
CA VAL A 59 2.62 12.51 -13.46
C VAL A 59 1.50 12.80 -12.47
N ILE A 60 0.37 12.12 -12.64
CA ILE A 60 -0.79 12.26 -11.76
C ILE A 60 -1.14 10.90 -11.15
N PRO A 61 -0.80 10.68 -9.87
CA PRO A 61 -1.23 9.51 -9.12
C PRO A 61 -2.75 9.33 -9.10
N THR A 62 -3.19 8.08 -9.09
CA THR A 62 -4.61 7.72 -8.93
C THR A 62 -4.79 6.65 -7.88
N ALA A 63 -5.89 6.73 -7.13
CA ALA A 63 -6.22 5.75 -6.11
C ALA A 63 -7.72 5.69 -5.84
N GLN A 64 -8.12 4.79 -4.94
CA GLN A 64 -9.42 4.75 -4.33
C GLN A 64 -9.33 5.29 -2.89
N MET A 65 -10.30 6.12 -2.51
CA MET A 65 -10.47 6.61 -1.15
C MET A 65 -11.81 6.14 -0.59
N GLY A 66 -11.81 5.67 0.66
CA GLY A 66 -13.03 5.23 1.33
C GLY A 66 -12.76 4.17 2.37
N ALA A 67 -13.81 3.54 2.86
CA ALA A 67 -13.70 2.43 3.79
C ALA A 67 -13.48 1.11 3.02
N PRO A 68 -12.40 0.35 3.26
CA PRO A 68 -12.16 -0.93 2.59
C PRO A 68 -13.34 -1.92 2.72
N THR A 69 -14.04 -1.89 3.85
CA THR A 69 -15.22 -2.73 4.10
C THR A 69 -16.36 -2.47 3.12
N VAL A 70 -16.51 -1.23 2.63
CA VAL A 70 -17.57 -0.87 1.67
C VAL A 70 -17.27 -1.45 0.29
N VAL A 71 -16.00 -1.58 -0.08
CA VAL A 71 -15.57 -2.13 -1.38
C VAL A 71 -16.03 -3.59 -1.56
N PHE A 72 -16.17 -4.34 -0.46
CA PHE A 72 -16.71 -5.70 -0.50
C PHE A 72 -18.20 -5.75 -0.89
N GLU A 73 -18.95 -4.68 -0.64
CA GLU A 73 -20.39 -4.60 -0.92
C GLU A 73 -20.70 -3.75 -2.16
N LYS A 74 -19.85 -2.76 -2.43
CA LYS A 74 -19.96 -1.78 -3.50
C LYS A 74 -18.74 -1.88 -4.40
N LEU A 75 -18.80 -2.81 -5.35
CA LEU A 75 -17.74 -3.03 -6.32
C LEU A 75 -17.60 -1.82 -7.26
N PRO A 76 -16.37 -1.35 -7.54
CA PRO A 76 -16.15 -0.27 -8.50
C PRO A 76 -16.51 -0.70 -9.92
N SER A 77 -17.04 0.23 -10.72
CA SER A 77 -17.29 0.01 -12.14
C SER A 77 -16.01 -0.02 -12.97
N GLY A 78 -14.92 0.55 -12.45
CA GLY A 78 -13.62 0.68 -13.10
C GLY A 78 -13.45 1.96 -13.93
N ARG A 79 -14.50 2.81 -14.02
CA ARG A 79 -14.48 4.09 -14.76
C ARG A 79 -14.23 5.30 -13.85
N GLU A 80 -14.45 5.16 -12.56
CA GLU A 80 -14.28 6.20 -11.56
C GLU A 80 -12.85 6.78 -11.55
N PRO A 81 -11.76 5.99 -11.54
CA PRO A 81 -10.42 6.57 -11.50
C PRO A 81 -10.05 7.30 -12.80
N GLU A 82 -10.52 6.82 -13.95
CA GLU A 82 -10.41 7.52 -15.24
C GLU A 82 -11.15 8.88 -15.20
N THR A 83 -12.34 8.89 -14.56
CA THR A 83 -13.15 10.09 -14.40
C THR A 83 -12.49 11.11 -13.48
N ALA A 84 -11.87 10.67 -12.38
CA ALA A 84 -11.10 11.54 -11.49
C ALA A 84 -9.89 12.15 -12.20
N LEU A 85 -9.11 11.33 -12.92
CA LEU A 85 -7.96 11.81 -13.70
C LEU A 85 -8.39 12.85 -14.74
N ALA A 86 -9.40 12.53 -15.56
CA ALA A 86 -9.89 13.44 -16.60
C ALA A 86 -10.43 14.77 -16.03
N ALA A 87 -11.04 14.72 -14.84
CA ALA A 87 -11.48 15.92 -14.15
C ALA A 87 -10.33 16.81 -13.70
N LEU A 88 -9.26 16.21 -13.16
CA LEU A 88 -8.08 16.95 -12.75
C LEU A 88 -7.33 17.51 -13.96
N GLU A 89 -7.13 16.74 -15.01
CA GLU A 89 -6.54 17.22 -16.28
C GLU A 89 -7.31 18.41 -16.86
N LYS A 90 -8.65 18.35 -16.83
CA LYS A 90 -9.51 19.47 -17.27
C LYS A 90 -9.31 20.71 -16.40
N HIS A 91 -9.15 20.54 -15.10
CA HIS A 91 -8.92 21.65 -14.17
C HIS A 91 -7.54 22.28 -14.37
N LEU A 92 -6.51 21.45 -14.56
CA LEU A 92 -5.13 21.90 -14.81
C LEU A 92 -4.94 22.47 -16.23
N GLY A 93 -5.81 22.11 -17.17
CA GLY A 93 -5.70 22.50 -18.58
C GLY A 93 -4.61 21.73 -19.34
N VAL A 94 -4.10 20.63 -18.78
CA VAL A 94 -3.02 19.81 -19.33
C VAL A 94 -3.30 18.33 -19.05
N ARG A 95 -2.91 17.46 -19.98
CA ARG A 95 -3.06 16.00 -19.86
C ARG A 95 -1.86 15.40 -19.13
N ALA A 96 -2.07 14.36 -18.35
CA ALA A 96 -1.00 13.60 -17.73
C ALA A 96 -0.18 12.87 -18.80
N SER A 97 1.14 12.82 -18.59
CA SER A 97 2.08 12.01 -19.37
C SER A 97 2.13 10.57 -18.86
N ALA A 98 1.88 10.38 -17.56
CA ALA A 98 1.82 9.08 -16.90
C ALA A 98 0.91 9.15 -15.65
N THR A 99 0.46 8.00 -15.16
CA THR A 99 -0.12 7.87 -13.81
C THR A 99 0.79 7.00 -12.94
N MET A 100 0.51 6.92 -11.64
CA MET A 100 1.23 6.02 -10.74
C MET A 100 0.36 5.65 -9.52
N PRO A 101 0.67 4.55 -8.82
CA PRO A 101 0.09 4.30 -7.51
C PRO A 101 0.43 5.39 -6.49
N ILE A 102 -0.53 5.68 -5.62
CA ILE A 102 -0.28 6.42 -4.38
C ILE A 102 0.39 5.50 -3.34
N GLU A 103 0.00 4.23 -3.32
CA GLU A 103 0.55 3.23 -2.41
C GLU A 103 0.69 1.86 -3.09
N CYS A 104 1.69 1.08 -2.68
CA CYS A 104 1.77 -0.34 -3.01
C CYS A 104 1.09 -1.20 -1.92
N GLY A 105 -0.24 -1.09 -1.86
CA GLY A 105 -1.08 -1.85 -0.95
C GLY A 105 -2.42 -2.24 -1.59
N GLY A 106 -2.79 -3.52 -1.47
CA GLY A 106 -4.14 -4.01 -1.79
C GLY A 106 -4.72 -3.52 -3.12
N ILE A 107 -5.93 -2.94 -3.10
CA ILE A 107 -6.62 -2.46 -4.30
C ILE A 107 -5.95 -1.21 -4.90
N ASN A 108 -5.33 -0.35 -4.10
CA ASN A 108 -4.72 0.89 -4.58
C ASN A 108 -3.44 0.66 -5.40
N SER A 109 -2.79 -0.49 -5.24
CA SER A 109 -1.73 -0.94 -6.16
C SER A 109 -2.26 -1.29 -7.56
N MET A 110 -3.57 -1.53 -7.71
CA MET A 110 -4.22 -2.00 -8.94
C MET A 110 -4.96 -0.89 -9.68
N ILE A 111 -5.53 0.10 -8.97
CA ILE A 111 -6.32 1.19 -9.57
C ILE A 111 -5.57 1.94 -10.70
N PRO A 112 -4.30 2.36 -10.54
CA PRO A 112 -3.56 3.01 -11.62
C PRO A 112 -3.33 2.11 -12.84
N LEU A 113 -3.27 0.79 -12.64
CA LEU A 113 -3.13 -0.17 -13.73
C LEU A 113 -4.43 -0.26 -14.55
N VAL A 114 -5.60 -0.11 -13.90
CA VAL A 114 -6.88 0.04 -14.61
C VAL A 114 -6.86 1.30 -15.47
N VAL A 115 -6.40 2.43 -14.91
CA VAL A 115 -6.27 3.69 -15.64
C VAL A 115 -5.31 3.54 -16.82
N GLY A 116 -4.12 2.97 -16.60
CA GLY A 116 -3.12 2.77 -17.65
C GLY A 116 -3.63 1.88 -18.78
N ALA A 117 -4.31 0.78 -18.47
CA ALA A 117 -4.93 -0.08 -19.48
C ALA A 117 -5.98 0.67 -20.30
N ARG A 118 -6.90 1.39 -19.65
CA ARG A 118 -8.03 2.04 -20.32
C ARG A 118 -7.65 3.27 -21.13
N THR A 119 -6.65 4.03 -20.68
CA THR A 119 -6.23 5.30 -21.28
C THR A 119 -5.03 5.17 -22.21
N GLY A 120 -4.25 4.08 -22.10
CA GLY A 120 -2.98 3.91 -22.77
C GLY A 120 -1.81 4.68 -22.12
N LEU A 121 -2.06 5.36 -20.99
CA LEU A 121 -0.99 6.03 -20.23
C LEU A 121 -0.04 4.98 -19.63
N PRO A 122 1.29 5.23 -19.65
CA PRO A 122 2.20 4.43 -18.85
C PRO A 122 1.94 4.63 -17.36
N VAL A 123 2.20 3.59 -16.58
CA VAL A 123 2.16 3.62 -15.12
C VAL A 123 3.58 3.63 -14.60
N VAL A 124 3.98 4.69 -13.89
CA VAL A 124 5.32 4.75 -13.30
C VAL A 124 5.43 3.69 -12.20
N ASP A 125 6.52 2.92 -12.24
CA ASP A 125 6.88 1.94 -11.22
C ASP A 125 7.44 2.65 -9.98
N ALA A 126 6.56 3.31 -9.25
CA ALA A 126 6.85 4.00 -8.01
C ALA A 126 5.55 4.24 -7.25
N ASP A 127 5.62 4.56 -5.97
CA ASP A 127 4.47 5.06 -5.22
C ASP A 127 4.89 6.02 -4.09
N GLY A 128 3.90 6.60 -3.41
CA GLY A 128 4.10 7.63 -2.39
C GLY A 128 4.29 7.09 -0.98
N MET A 129 3.92 5.85 -0.70
CA MET A 129 3.85 5.33 0.67
C MET A 129 4.82 4.17 0.96
N GLY A 130 5.22 3.38 -0.04
CA GLY A 130 6.09 2.20 0.06
C GLY A 130 5.46 0.98 0.74
N ARG A 131 4.39 1.23 1.47
CA ARG A 131 3.44 0.31 2.10
C ARG A 131 2.06 0.97 2.03
N ALA A 132 1.07 0.42 2.71
CA ALA A 132 -0.18 1.15 2.93
C ALA A 132 -0.12 2.02 4.20
N PHE A 133 -0.79 3.17 4.14
CA PHE A 133 -1.11 4.02 5.28
C PHE A 133 -2.56 4.51 5.20
N PRO A 134 -3.20 4.84 6.34
CA PRO A 134 -4.63 5.14 6.34
C PRO A 134 -4.99 6.52 5.80
N GLU A 135 -4.04 7.46 5.74
CA GLU A 135 -4.29 8.88 5.44
C GLU A 135 -3.46 9.35 4.23
N LEU A 136 -4.06 10.11 3.31
CA LEU A 136 -3.45 10.60 2.06
C LEU A 136 -2.32 11.61 2.31
N GLN A 137 -2.32 12.25 3.48
CA GLN A 137 -1.19 13.08 3.89
C GLN A 137 0.07 12.24 4.22
N MET A 138 -0.05 10.91 4.40
CA MET A 138 1.06 10.00 4.73
C MET A 138 1.86 9.55 3.50
N GLU A 139 2.09 10.48 2.58
CA GLU A 139 2.82 10.25 1.35
C GLU A 139 4.16 10.98 1.38
N THR A 140 5.21 10.28 0.93
CA THR A 140 6.55 10.85 0.72
C THR A 140 6.52 12.06 -0.22
N PHE A 141 5.59 12.11 -1.17
CA PHE A 141 5.36 13.30 -2.01
C PHE A 141 5.16 14.56 -1.15
N GLY A 142 4.21 14.48 -0.21
CA GLY A 142 3.90 15.56 0.74
C GLY A 142 5.03 15.84 1.72
N VAL A 143 5.67 14.80 2.25
CA VAL A 143 6.85 14.94 3.12
C VAL A 143 7.96 15.75 2.44
N TYR A 144 8.14 15.57 1.12
CA TYR A 144 9.19 16.22 0.34
C TYR A 144 8.69 17.37 -0.54
N GLY A 145 7.57 17.99 -0.13
CA GLY A 145 7.16 19.32 -0.57
C GLY A 145 6.24 19.38 -1.79
N VAL A 146 5.72 18.24 -2.27
CA VAL A 146 4.71 18.21 -3.32
C VAL A 146 3.32 18.35 -2.67
N PRO A 147 2.53 19.39 -3.00
CA PRO A 147 1.16 19.51 -2.48
C PRO A 147 0.26 18.46 -3.15
N GLY A 148 -0.68 17.90 -2.38
CA GLY A 148 -1.69 17.00 -2.94
C GLY A 148 -2.75 17.74 -3.75
N SER A 149 -2.97 19.02 -3.46
CA SER A 149 -3.94 19.85 -4.19
C SER A 149 -3.39 20.38 -5.52
N PRO A 150 -4.27 20.59 -6.53
CA PRO A 150 -5.69 20.22 -6.52
C PRO A 150 -5.90 18.70 -6.62
N MET A 151 -6.90 18.19 -5.90
CA MET A 151 -7.38 16.81 -5.97
C MET A 151 -8.71 16.77 -6.70
N ALA A 152 -8.90 15.81 -7.60
CA ALA A 152 -10.21 15.44 -8.11
C ALA A 152 -10.74 14.18 -7.40
N VAL A 153 -12.02 14.18 -7.07
CA VAL A 153 -12.76 13.05 -6.48
C VAL A 153 -13.90 12.68 -7.41
N ALA A 154 -14.03 11.40 -7.74
CA ALA A 154 -15.07 10.87 -8.62
C ALA A 154 -15.88 9.72 -7.99
N GLY A 155 -17.20 9.75 -8.18
CA GLY A 155 -18.14 8.70 -7.77
C GLY A 155 -18.53 7.77 -8.92
N GLU A 156 -19.21 6.66 -8.58
CA GLU A 156 -19.69 5.66 -9.56
C GLU A 156 -20.74 6.20 -10.53
N GLY A 157 -21.51 7.22 -10.13
CA GLY A 157 -22.52 7.87 -10.95
C GLY A 157 -21.94 8.87 -11.94
N GLY A 158 -20.61 9.06 -11.95
CA GLY A 158 -19.91 10.06 -12.74
C GLY A 158 -19.89 11.45 -12.09
N GLU A 159 -20.25 11.55 -10.80
CA GLU A 159 -20.09 12.78 -10.02
C GLU A 159 -18.59 13.11 -9.91
N VAL A 160 -18.27 14.40 -10.00
CA VAL A 160 -16.90 14.90 -9.90
C VAL A 160 -16.87 16.12 -9.00
N THR A 161 -15.87 16.20 -8.12
CA THR A 161 -15.52 17.39 -7.36
C THR A 161 -14.03 17.63 -7.43
N VAL A 162 -13.60 18.88 -7.65
CA VAL A 162 -12.20 19.29 -7.52
C VAL A 162 -12.04 20.09 -6.23
N ILE A 163 -11.04 19.73 -5.43
CA ILE A 163 -10.72 20.31 -4.13
C ILE A 163 -9.33 20.93 -4.25
N ASP A 164 -9.24 22.23 -3.97
CA ASP A 164 -7.97 22.94 -3.90
C ASP A 164 -7.86 23.63 -2.53
N THR A 165 -6.84 23.22 -1.78
CA THR A 165 -6.54 23.79 -0.46
C THR A 165 -5.11 24.32 -0.38
N GLY A 166 -4.44 24.49 -1.53
CA GLY A 166 -3.02 24.84 -1.58
C GLY A 166 -2.14 23.76 -0.96
N THR A 167 -1.33 24.11 0.03
CA THR A 167 -0.37 23.19 0.65
C THR A 167 -0.89 22.44 1.88
N ASP A 168 -2.17 22.59 2.24
CA ASP A 168 -2.77 21.95 3.41
C ASP A 168 -3.38 20.58 3.06
N ASN A 169 -2.51 19.56 2.89
CA ASN A 169 -2.93 18.21 2.51
C ASN A 169 -3.91 17.59 3.53
N ARG A 170 -3.82 17.95 4.82
CA ARG A 170 -4.75 17.47 5.85
C ARG A 170 -6.16 18.02 5.63
N ARG A 171 -6.27 19.30 5.26
CA ARG A 171 -7.56 19.92 4.95
C ARG A 171 -8.14 19.39 3.64
N MET A 172 -7.30 19.19 2.63
CA MET A 172 -7.71 18.54 1.37
C MET A 172 -8.37 17.19 1.66
N GLU A 173 -7.68 16.31 2.37
CA GLU A 173 -8.17 14.98 2.73
C GLU A 173 -9.45 15.06 3.57
N TRP A 174 -9.51 15.97 4.55
CA TRP A 174 -10.70 16.15 5.38
C TRP A 174 -11.95 16.52 4.57
N ILE A 175 -11.82 17.42 3.59
CA ILE A 175 -12.92 17.77 2.67
C ILE A 175 -13.26 16.58 1.77
N ALA A 176 -12.24 15.94 1.21
CA ALA A 176 -12.39 14.82 0.28
C ALA A 176 -13.13 13.64 0.94
N ARG A 177 -12.80 13.31 2.20
CA ARG A 177 -13.53 12.30 3.00
C ARG A 177 -15.00 12.67 3.20
N GLY A 178 -15.29 13.95 3.43
CA GLY A 178 -16.66 14.46 3.50
C GLY A 178 -17.45 14.23 2.20
N VAL A 179 -16.81 14.46 1.04
CA VAL A 179 -17.40 14.18 -0.29
C VAL A 179 -17.61 12.67 -0.47
N THR A 180 -16.62 11.84 -0.16
CA THR A 180 -16.70 10.37 -0.29
C THR A 180 -17.83 9.76 0.53
N ILE A 181 -18.09 10.28 1.74
CA ILE A 181 -19.24 9.85 2.54
C ILE A 181 -20.56 10.09 1.77
N ARG A 182 -20.68 11.22 1.06
CA ARG A 182 -21.88 11.53 0.26
C ARG A 182 -21.99 10.70 -1.02
N LEU A 183 -20.87 10.19 -1.52
CA LEU A 183 -20.81 9.26 -2.66
C LEU A 183 -21.04 7.79 -2.26
N GLY A 184 -21.47 7.54 -1.02
CA GLY A 184 -21.75 6.19 -0.53
C GLY A 184 -20.55 5.48 0.08
N GLY A 185 -19.56 6.22 0.57
CA GLY A 185 -18.46 5.71 1.40
C GLY A 185 -17.20 5.26 0.64
N VAL A 186 -17.24 5.27 -0.70
CA VAL A 186 -16.10 5.00 -1.58
C VAL A 186 -16.14 5.97 -2.77
N ALA A 187 -14.97 6.48 -3.15
CA ALA A 187 -14.74 7.31 -4.33
C ALA A 187 -13.34 7.02 -4.89
N HIS A 188 -13.06 7.52 -6.10
CA HIS A 188 -11.73 7.46 -6.67
C HIS A 188 -11.15 8.85 -6.79
N ILE A 189 -9.83 8.94 -6.69
CA ILE A 189 -9.12 10.21 -6.61
C ILE A 189 -7.99 10.27 -7.64
N ALA A 190 -7.71 11.49 -8.06
CA ALA A 190 -6.48 11.89 -8.72
C ALA A 190 -5.95 13.10 -7.97
N GLU A 191 -4.69 13.08 -7.56
CA GLU A 191 -4.08 14.12 -6.73
C GLU A 191 -2.56 14.10 -6.88
N TYR A 192 -1.84 14.98 -6.16
CA TYR A 192 -0.37 15.07 -6.19
C TYR A 192 0.17 15.19 -7.62
N SER A 193 -0.44 16.07 -8.42
CA SER A 193 0.08 16.37 -9.76
C SER A 193 1.50 16.92 -9.68
N MET A 194 2.45 16.22 -10.28
CA MET A 194 3.88 16.51 -10.08
C MET A 194 4.70 16.30 -11.34
N SER A 195 5.87 16.92 -11.39
CA SER A 195 6.83 16.73 -12.49
C SER A 195 7.56 15.38 -12.39
N GLY A 196 8.12 14.87 -13.48
CA GLY A 196 8.98 13.69 -13.43
C GLY A 196 10.21 13.88 -12.54
N ALA A 197 10.74 15.10 -12.45
CA ALA A 197 11.79 15.44 -11.49
C ALA A 197 11.33 15.31 -10.03
N ASP A 198 10.07 15.67 -9.73
CA ASP A 198 9.49 15.47 -8.40
C ASP A 198 9.26 13.98 -8.10
N VAL A 199 8.84 13.18 -9.08
CA VAL A 199 8.72 11.72 -8.93
C VAL A 199 10.07 11.13 -8.50
N LYS A 200 11.15 11.41 -9.24
CA LYS A 200 12.50 10.89 -8.93
C LYS A 200 13.01 11.34 -7.56
N ARG A 201 12.62 12.54 -7.11
CA ARG A 201 13.05 13.10 -5.83
C ARG A 201 12.26 12.55 -4.65
N THR A 202 10.97 12.32 -4.83
CA THR A 202 10.02 12.16 -3.71
C THR A 202 9.39 10.78 -3.63
N ALA A 203 9.24 10.07 -4.75
CA ALA A 203 8.60 8.77 -4.78
C ALA A 203 9.52 7.64 -4.29
N ILE A 204 8.91 6.56 -3.83
CA ILE A 204 9.60 5.32 -3.52
C ILE A 204 9.63 4.49 -4.82
N PRO A 205 10.82 4.25 -5.39
CA PRO A 205 10.91 3.67 -6.72
C PRO A 205 10.71 2.15 -6.70
N ARG A 206 10.22 1.64 -7.83
CA ARG A 206 10.15 0.23 -8.23
C ARG A 206 9.28 -0.66 -7.36
N THR A 207 8.17 -0.11 -6.86
CA THR A 207 7.30 -0.81 -5.92
C THR A 207 6.34 -1.80 -6.58
N LEU A 208 5.93 -1.59 -7.83
CA LEU A 208 5.20 -2.60 -8.61
C LEU A 208 6.13 -3.77 -8.98
N SER A 209 7.37 -3.47 -9.40
CA SER A 209 8.38 -4.51 -9.61
C SER A 209 8.70 -5.29 -8.33
N LEU A 210 8.79 -4.60 -7.19
CA LEU A 210 8.97 -5.24 -5.89
C LEU A 210 7.81 -6.16 -5.54
N ALA A 211 6.56 -5.70 -5.69
CA ALA A 211 5.38 -6.52 -5.46
C ALA A 211 5.38 -7.77 -6.34
N LEU A 212 5.65 -7.63 -7.65
CA LEU A 212 5.73 -8.78 -8.56
C LEU A 212 6.83 -9.77 -8.12
N ARG A 213 8.00 -9.27 -7.72
CA ARG A 213 9.12 -10.08 -7.23
C ARG A 213 8.77 -10.84 -5.95
N VAL A 214 8.15 -10.16 -4.98
CA VAL A 214 7.72 -10.72 -3.70
C VAL A 214 6.67 -11.81 -3.88
N GLY A 215 5.61 -11.54 -4.67
CA GLY A 215 4.55 -12.51 -4.86
C GLY A 215 5.01 -13.75 -5.64
N ARG A 216 5.92 -13.58 -6.60
CA ARG A 216 6.60 -14.68 -7.30
C ARG A 216 7.41 -15.53 -6.33
N ALA A 217 8.21 -14.91 -5.47
CA ALA A 217 9.04 -15.61 -4.49
C ALA A 217 8.20 -16.46 -3.53
N ILE A 218 7.05 -15.94 -3.07
CA ILE A 218 6.11 -16.70 -2.26
C ILE A 218 5.54 -17.88 -3.05
N ARG A 219 5.06 -17.65 -4.28
CA ARG A 219 4.47 -18.72 -5.12
C ARG A 219 5.45 -19.86 -5.34
N GLU A 220 6.69 -19.54 -5.68
CA GLU A 220 7.75 -20.51 -5.98
C GLU A 220 8.29 -21.21 -4.73
N GLY A 221 8.30 -20.52 -3.58
CA GLY A 221 8.78 -21.04 -2.31
C GLY A 221 7.81 -21.98 -1.57
N ARG A 222 6.54 -22.08 -1.98
CA ARG A 222 5.52 -22.95 -1.33
C ARG A 222 5.87 -24.44 -1.27
N GLY A 223 6.75 -24.91 -2.14
CA GLY A 223 7.26 -26.28 -2.10
C GLY A 223 8.47 -26.48 -1.18
N THR A 224 9.01 -25.40 -0.61
CA THR A 224 10.23 -25.38 0.19
C THR A 224 10.04 -24.52 1.44
N ASP A 225 10.65 -23.33 1.48
CA ASP A 225 10.51 -22.35 2.56
C ASP A 225 10.16 -20.99 1.94
N PRO A 226 8.86 -20.64 1.88
CA PRO A 226 8.42 -19.41 1.24
C PRO A 226 8.92 -18.15 1.99
N ILE A 227 9.24 -18.25 3.28
CA ILE A 227 9.78 -17.13 4.06
C ILE A 227 11.25 -16.90 3.72
N ALA A 228 12.03 -17.97 3.55
CA ALA A 228 13.40 -17.86 3.08
C ALA A 228 13.47 -17.31 1.64
N CYS A 229 12.61 -17.79 0.74
CA CYS A 229 12.51 -17.25 -0.62
C CYS A 229 12.11 -15.77 -0.62
N LEU A 230 11.18 -15.37 0.26
CA LEU A 230 10.81 -13.97 0.44
C LEU A 230 12.00 -13.13 0.92
N ALA A 231 12.74 -13.59 1.93
CA ALA A 231 13.91 -12.88 2.44
C ALA A 231 15.00 -12.71 1.36
N GLU A 232 15.24 -13.74 0.54
CA GLU A 232 16.17 -13.68 -0.59
C GLU A 232 15.70 -12.67 -1.66
N ALA A 233 14.40 -12.67 -1.97
CA ALA A 233 13.81 -11.74 -2.91
C ALA A 233 13.95 -10.27 -2.47
N LEU A 234 13.98 -10.01 -1.17
CA LEU A 234 14.11 -8.66 -0.62
C LEU A 234 15.56 -8.17 -0.53
N ARG A 235 16.55 -9.06 -0.43
CA ARG A 235 17.96 -8.73 -0.12
C ARG A 235 18.55 -7.61 -0.98
N GLU A 236 18.26 -7.63 -2.29
CA GLU A 236 18.78 -6.68 -3.28
C GLU A 236 17.82 -5.52 -3.56
N THR A 237 16.99 -5.16 -2.58
CA THR A 237 15.96 -4.12 -2.71
C THR A 237 16.09 -3.08 -1.60
N LEU A 238 15.25 -2.04 -1.64
CA LEU A 238 15.17 -1.04 -0.57
C LEU A 238 14.57 -1.59 0.74
N TYR A 239 14.04 -2.82 0.74
CA TYR A 239 13.34 -3.49 1.84
C TYR A 239 14.10 -4.73 2.35
N ARG A 240 15.44 -4.67 2.32
CA ARG A 240 16.33 -5.82 2.44
C ARG A 240 16.26 -6.63 3.74
N ASP A 241 15.82 -6.04 4.84
CA ASP A 241 15.90 -6.67 6.15
C ASP A 241 14.55 -7.27 6.55
N LEU A 242 14.37 -8.57 6.29
CA LEU A 242 13.24 -9.36 6.80
C LEU A 242 13.64 -10.07 8.12
N ARG A 243 12.73 -10.03 9.10
CA ARG A 243 12.86 -10.72 10.39
C ARG A 243 11.59 -11.50 10.69
N VAL A 244 11.72 -12.78 11.04
CA VAL A 244 10.60 -13.55 11.59
C VAL A 244 10.40 -13.13 13.04
N LEU A 245 9.25 -12.54 13.33
CA LEU A 245 8.92 -12.03 14.65
C LEU A 245 8.24 -13.10 15.50
N PHE A 246 7.39 -13.92 14.86
CA PHE A 246 6.54 -14.88 15.56
C PHE A 246 6.04 -16.00 14.65
N ARG A 247 5.84 -17.19 15.21
CA ARG A 247 5.15 -18.33 14.55
C ARG A 247 4.15 -18.94 15.51
N GLY A 248 2.88 -19.00 15.12
CA GLY A 248 1.84 -19.48 16.02
C GLY A 248 0.44 -19.49 15.44
N LYS A 249 -0.55 -19.43 16.32
CA LYS A 249 -1.97 -19.47 15.98
C LYS A 249 -2.69 -18.27 16.59
N ILE A 250 -3.51 -17.58 15.79
CA ILE A 250 -4.37 -16.49 16.26
C ILE A 250 -5.31 -17.03 17.34
N ALA A 251 -5.26 -16.41 18.51
CA ALA A 251 -6.02 -16.78 19.71
C ALA A 251 -7.15 -15.80 20.01
N ASP A 252 -7.06 -14.55 19.53
CA ASP A 252 -8.12 -13.57 19.67
C ASP A 252 -7.99 -12.46 18.61
N VAL A 253 -9.12 -11.86 18.21
CA VAL A 253 -9.18 -10.71 17.31
C VAL A 253 -10.32 -9.79 17.74
N GLU A 254 -9.98 -8.58 18.15
CA GLU A 254 -10.92 -7.50 18.43
C GLU A 254 -10.80 -6.43 17.35
N ARG A 255 -11.92 -6.03 16.75
CA ARG A 255 -11.96 -4.98 15.72
C ARG A 255 -13.20 -4.11 15.85
N ARG A 256 -13.03 -2.81 15.69
CA ARG A 256 -14.08 -1.78 15.70
C ARG A 256 -13.87 -0.80 14.56
N THR A 257 -14.96 -0.24 14.04
CA THR A 257 -14.88 0.85 13.04
C THR A 257 -15.06 2.18 13.76
N GLU A 258 -14.02 3.01 13.76
CA GLU A 258 -13.99 4.31 14.44
C GLU A 258 -13.46 5.38 13.49
N ALA A 259 -14.21 6.49 13.33
CA ALA A 259 -13.87 7.61 12.45
C ALA A 259 -13.52 7.22 10.99
N GLY A 260 -14.11 6.13 10.48
CA GLY A 260 -13.86 5.63 9.12
C GLY A 260 -12.67 4.67 8.99
N PHE A 261 -12.03 4.29 10.10
CA PHE A 261 -10.89 3.36 10.14
C PHE A 261 -11.24 2.08 10.90
N ALA A 262 -10.70 0.94 10.47
CA ALA A 262 -10.76 -0.32 11.19
C ALA A 262 -9.65 -0.36 12.25
N ARG A 263 -9.98 -0.11 13.52
CA ARG A 263 -9.03 -0.17 14.63
C ARG A 263 -9.21 -1.45 15.42
N GLY A 264 -8.12 -2.05 15.88
CA GLY A 264 -8.22 -3.28 16.62
C GLY A 264 -6.91 -3.85 17.12
N ARG A 265 -7.04 -5.02 17.74
CA ARG A 265 -5.94 -5.81 18.25
C ARG A 265 -6.13 -7.27 17.90
N ALA A 266 -5.03 -7.98 17.68
CA ALA A 266 -5.04 -9.43 17.56
C ALA A 266 -4.00 -10.03 18.47
N ALA A 267 -4.34 -11.18 19.07
CA ALA A 267 -3.44 -11.94 19.90
C ALA A 267 -3.17 -13.31 19.27
N ALA A 268 -1.94 -13.82 19.43
CA ALA A 268 -1.58 -15.16 18.98
C ALA A 268 -0.72 -15.89 20.01
N LEU A 269 -0.82 -17.22 20.02
CA LEU A 269 0.00 -18.11 20.84
C LEU A 269 0.97 -18.88 19.94
N SER A 270 2.23 -18.98 20.35
CA SER A 270 3.22 -19.74 19.58
C SER A 270 2.82 -21.21 19.51
N PHE A 271 3.36 -21.96 18.54
CA PHE A 271 2.99 -23.37 18.37
C PHE A 271 3.38 -24.26 19.56
N ASP A 272 4.44 -23.90 20.30
CA ASP A 272 4.85 -24.51 21.56
C ASP A 272 4.08 -23.97 22.78
N GLY A 273 3.33 -22.87 22.63
CA GLY A 273 2.57 -22.22 23.69
C GLY A 273 3.40 -21.37 24.66
N GLU A 274 4.69 -21.17 24.40
CA GLU A 274 5.61 -20.45 25.30
C GLU A 274 5.53 -18.93 25.15
N HIS A 275 5.20 -18.44 23.95
CA HIS A 275 5.24 -17.02 23.60
C HIS A 275 3.88 -16.49 23.18
N LYS A 276 3.63 -15.21 23.50
CA LYS A 276 2.41 -14.48 23.12
C LYS A 276 2.76 -13.32 22.20
N LEU A 277 2.05 -13.23 21.08
CA LEU A 277 2.09 -12.07 20.19
C LEU A 277 0.87 -11.18 20.45
N GLU A 278 1.09 -9.88 20.47
CA GLU A 278 0.06 -8.84 20.38
C GLU A 278 0.32 -7.96 19.16
N LEU A 279 -0.71 -7.78 18.34
CA LEU A 279 -0.74 -6.87 17.19
C LEU A 279 -1.70 -5.73 17.48
N GLU A 280 -1.28 -4.49 17.20
CA GLU A 280 -2.16 -3.31 17.19
C GLU A 280 -2.25 -2.77 15.76
N PHE A 281 -3.45 -2.48 15.27
CA PHE A 281 -3.69 -2.05 13.89
C PHE A 281 -4.73 -0.94 13.75
N GLN A 282 -4.57 -0.10 12.71
CA GLN A 282 -5.53 0.88 12.21
C GLN A 282 -5.53 0.79 10.68
N ASN A 283 -6.45 0.01 10.10
CA ASN A 283 -6.41 -0.55 8.75
C ASN A 283 -5.18 -1.45 8.52
N GLU A 284 -3.98 -0.91 8.74
CA GLU A 284 -2.70 -1.61 8.64
C GLU A 284 -2.14 -1.97 10.02
N ASN A 285 -1.29 -3.00 10.08
CA ASN A 285 -0.54 -3.36 11.30
C ASN A 285 0.47 -2.27 11.65
N LEU A 286 0.42 -1.80 12.90
CA LEU A 286 1.22 -0.68 13.40
C LEU A 286 2.30 -1.12 14.39
N VAL A 287 1.99 -2.08 15.27
CA VAL A 287 2.90 -2.56 16.32
C VAL A 287 2.77 -4.07 16.47
N ALA A 288 3.90 -4.76 16.59
CA ALA A 288 3.98 -6.16 16.98
C ALA A 288 4.78 -6.29 18.28
N ARG A 289 4.18 -6.89 19.30
CA ARG A 289 4.83 -7.20 20.58
C ARG A 289 4.89 -8.69 20.82
N VAL A 290 6.05 -9.20 21.23
CA VAL A 290 6.18 -10.58 21.70
C VAL A 290 6.52 -10.54 23.17
N ASP A 291 5.69 -11.17 24.00
CA ASP A 291 5.80 -11.19 25.46
C ASP A 291 5.90 -9.77 26.08
N GLY A 292 5.16 -8.82 25.51
CA GLY A 292 5.14 -7.41 25.93
C GLY A 292 6.27 -6.54 25.35
N GLU A 293 7.29 -7.14 24.73
CA GLU A 293 8.38 -6.41 24.09
C GLU A 293 8.05 -6.06 22.64
N VAL A 294 8.24 -4.79 22.25
CA VAL A 294 8.07 -4.37 20.86
C VAL A 294 9.13 -5.04 19.99
N ARG A 295 8.71 -5.74 18.93
CA ARG A 295 9.57 -6.42 17.96
C ARG A 295 9.57 -5.76 16.59
N CYS A 296 8.51 -5.05 16.23
CA CYS A 296 8.43 -4.25 15.01
C CYS A 296 7.37 -3.15 15.19
N LEU A 297 7.57 -2.03 14.52
CA LEU A 297 6.76 -0.83 14.64
C LEU A 297 6.81 0.01 13.36
N VAL A 298 5.70 0.65 13.03
CA VAL A 298 5.55 1.57 11.89
C VAL A 298 6.66 2.64 11.85
N PRO A 299 7.24 3.02 10.70
CA PRO A 299 6.85 2.67 9.32
C PRO A 299 7.27 1.28 8.84
N ASP A 300 8.13 0.56 9.57
CA ASP A 300 8.51 -0.81 9.17
C ASP A 300 7.29 -1.71 9.01
N LEU A 301 7.35 -2.58 8.00
CA LEU A 301 6.22 -3.38 7.58
C LEU A 301 6.00 -4.51 8.58
N ILE A 302 4.76 -4.70 9.02
CA ILE A 302 4.34 -5.85 9.82
C ILE A 302 3.37 -6.66 8.98
N CYS A 303 3.82 -7.84 8.54
CA CYS A 303 3.06 -8.70 7.64
C CYS A 303 2.65 -9.97 8.37
N VAL A 304 1.34 -10.25 8.38
CA VAL A 304 0.79 -11.52 8.87
C VAL A 304 0.61 -12.45 7.66
N LEU A 305 1.31 -13.58 7.67
CA LEU A 305 1.32 -14.54 6.58
C LEU A 305 0.78 -15.88 7.07
N GLU A 306 0.03 -16.60 6.23
CA GLU A 306 -0.38 -17.97 6.53
C GLU A 306 0.86 -18.87 6.70
N ALA A 307 0.86 -19.73 7.71
CA ALA A 307 2.06 -20.42 8.18
C ALA A 307 2.70 -21.37 7.15
N GLU A 308 1.91 -22.01 6.29
CA GLU A 308 2.40 -23.02 5.33
C GLU A 308 2.68 -22.42 3.95
N THR A 309 1.82 -21.52 3.49
CA THR A 309 1.81 -21.00 2.12
C THR A 309 2.40 -19.60 1.97
N ALA A 310 2.63 -18.92 3.11
CA ALA A 310 2.97 -17.51 3.21
C ALA A 310 2.00 -16.58 2.43
N GLU A 311 0.75 -17.00 2.19
CA GLU A 311 -0.26 -16.10 1.64
C GLU A 311 -0.55 -14.99 2.66
N PRO A 312 -0.49 -13.70 2.27
CA PRO A 312 -0.74 -12.59 3.17
C PRO A 312 -2.19 -12.59 3.69
N ILE A 313 -2.34 -12.26 4.97
CA ILE A 313 -3.63 -12.15 5.65
C ILE A 313 -3.84 -10.67 5.98
N THR A 314 -4.94 -10.10 5.48
CA THR A 314 -5.31 -8.71 5.77
C THR A 314 -5.94 -8.58 7.16
N THR A 315 -5.94 -7.38 7.74
CA THR A 315 -6.61 -7.12 9.02
C THR A 315 -8.11 -7.37 8.91
N GLU A 316 -8.69 -7.20 7.71
CA GLU A 316 -10.10 -7.48 7.46
C GLU A 316 -10.41 -8.98 7.49
N THR A 317 -9.45 -9.84 7.16
CA THR A 317 -9.57 -11.29 7.00
C THR A 317 -8.87 -12.10 8.10
N LEU A 318 -8.23 -11.42 9.06
CA LEU A 318 -7.62 -12.03 10.24
C LEU A 318 -8.68 -12.64 11.18
N ARG A 319 -8.55 -13.93 11.53
CA ARG A 319 -9.54 -14.69 12.29
C ARG A 319 -8.90 -15.63 13.30
N TYR A 320 -9.64 -15.91 14.37
CA TYR A 320 -9.32 -16.95 15.33
C TYR A 320 -8.98 -18.28 14.65
N GLY A 321 -7.93 -18.95 15.14
CA GLY A 321 -7.54 -20.29 14.69
C GLY A 321 -6.63 -20.32 13.47
N GLN A 322 -6.42 -19.20 12.77
CA GLN A 322 -5.46 -19.13 11.67
C GLN A 322 -4.04 -19.40 12.19
N ARG A 323 -3.30 -20.26 11.47
CA ARG A 323 -1.89 -20.55 11.71
C ARG A 323 -1.09 -19.53 10.92
N VAL A 324 -0.21 -18.79 11.60
CA VAL A 324 0.46 -17.64 11.02
C VAL A 324 1.96 -17.62 11.29
N THR A 325 2.70 -17.04 10.35
CA THR A 325 4.03 -16.49 10.54
C THR A 325 3.92 -14.98 10.45
N VAL A 326 4.38 -14.25 11.47
CA VAL A 326 4.44 -12.79 11.45
C VAL A 326 5.88 -12.36 11.20
N VAL A 327 6.06 -11.53 10.17
CA VAL A 327 7.37 -11.00 9.78
C VAL A 327 7.38 -9.48 9.87
N GLY A 328 8.55 -8.94 10.19
CA GLY A 328 8.87 -7.53 10.10
C GLY A 328 9.80 -7.28 8.94
N ILE A 329 9.57 -6.24 8.15
CA ILE A 329 10.42 -5.88 7.00
C ILE A 329 10.79 -4.40 7.09
N SER A 330 12.09 -4.09 6.95
CA SER A 330 12.61 -2.73 6.95
C SER A 330 12.00 -1.87 5.85
N THR A 331 11.73 -0.60 6.14
CA THR A 331 11.42 0.42 5.15
C THR A 331 12.67 1.09 4.54
N PRO A 332 12.56 1.67 3.33
CA PRO A 332 13.59 2.49 2.71
C PRO A 332 14.03 3.66 3.60
N ARG A 333 15.29 4.09 3.47
CA ARG A 333 15.86 5.23 4.24
C ARG A 333 15.07 6.53 4.10
N LEU A 334 14.47 6.78 2.92
CA LEU A 334 13.63 7.94 2.67
C LEU A 334 12.51 8.03 3.72
N MET A 335 11.86 6.91 4.04
CA MET A 335 10.78 6.82 5.02
C MET A 335 11.23 6.93 6.49
N ARG A 336 12.53 7.06 6.76
CA ARG A 336 13.09 7.04 8.12
C ARG A 336 13.72 8.39 8.52
N THR A 337 13.58 9.41 7.68
CA THR A 337 13.98 10.79 8.01
C THR A 337 13.12 11.38 9.13
N SER A 338 13.59 12.43 9.80
CA SER A 338 12.84 13.11 10.86
C SER A 338 11.47 13.60 10.40
N GLU A 339 11.41 14.16 9.19
CA GLU A 339 10.23 14.70 8.54
C GLU A 339 9.26 13.58 8.16
N ALA A 340 9.77 12.47 7.61
CA ALA A 340 8.97 11.28 7.31
C ALA A 340 8.36 10.66 8.58
N LEU A 341 9.16 10.49 9.64
CA LEU A 341 8.71 9.93 10.91
C LEU A 341 7.73 10.85 11.65
N ALA A 342 7.80 12.17 11.44
CA ALA A 342 6.79 13.10 11.95
C ALA A 342 5.42 12.90 11.28
N THR A 343 5.40 12.48 10.01
CA THR A 343 4.17 12.27 9.23
C THR A 343 3.54 10.90 9.43
N PHE A 344 4.35 9.83 9.47
CA PHE A 344 3.86 8.44 9.53
C PHE A 344 4.69 7.52 10.43
N GLY A 345 5.51 8.08 11.31
CA GLY A 345 6.18 7.32 12.37
C GLY A 345 5.24 7.02 13.55
N PRO A 346 5.74 6.33 14.59
CA PRO A 346 4.90 5.88 15.71
C PRO A 346 4.12 7.01 16.39
N ALA A 347 4.74 8.18 16.55
CA ALA A 347 4.12 9.34 17.19
C ALA A 347 2.91 9.87 16.40
N ALA A 348 2.92 9.79 15.06
CA ALA A 348 1.79 10.20 14.23
C ALA A 348 0.54 9.34 14.49
N PHE A 349 0.73 8.09 14.91
CA PHE A 349 -0.33 7.18 15.32
C PHE A 349 -0.65 7.23 16.83
N GLY A 350 -0.02 8.15 17.57
CA GLY A 350 -0.19 8.28 19.02
C GLY A 350 0.45 7.14 19.82
N LEU A 351 1.41 6.41 19.24
CA LEU A 351 2.10 5.30 19.91
C LEU A 351 3.17 5.83 20.88
N PRO A 352 3.30 5.25 22.09
CA PRO A 352 4.26 5.71 23.10
C PRO A 352 5.67 5.14 22.89
N HIS A 353 6.11 5.00 21.64
CA HIS A 353 7.39 4.38 21.27
C HIS A 353 8.17 5.25 20.30
N GLU A 354 9.49 5.30 20.48
CA GLU A 354 10.38 5.88 19.47
C GLU A 354 10.60 4.89 18.33
N PHE A 355 10.78 5.40 17.11
CA PHE A 355 11.08 4.54 15.98
C PHE A 355 12.45 3.88 16.15
N ARG A 356 12.49 2.56 16.07
CA ARG A 356 13.70 1.76 15.93
C ARG A 356 13.50 0.80 14.75
N PRO A 357 14.45 0.73 13.79
CA PRO A 357 14.38 -0.21 12.68
C PRO A 357 14.26 -1.66 13.16
N VAL A 358 13.48 -2.48 12.46
CA VAL A 358 13.28 -3.90 12.79
C VAL A 358 14.59 -4.68 12.83
N GLU A 359 15.55 -4.33 11.97
CA GLU A 359 16.88 -4.93 11.93
C GLU A 359 17.71 -4.68 13.20
N ASP A 360 17.42 -3.60 13.93
CA ASP A 360 18.08 -3.22 15.18
C ASP A 360 17.33 -3.76 16.41
N ILE A 361 16.00 -3.93 16.31
CA ILE A 361 15.18 -4.52 17.38
C ILE A 361 15.35 -6.05 17.42
N VAL A 362 15.34 -6.68 16.24
CA VAL A 362 15.49 -8.12 16.06
C VAL A 362 16.73 -8.37 15.20
N PRO A 363 17.90 -8.53 15.83
CA PRO A 363 19.12 -8.87 15.11
C PRO A 363 18.96 -10.20 14.36
N ALA A 364 19.64 -10.32 13.21
CA ALA A 364 19.71 -11.61 12.53
C ALA A 364 20.29 -12.67 13.49
N ALA A 365 19.72 -13.88 13.48
CA ALA A 365 20.32 -14.99 14.21
C ALA A 365 21.76 -15.18 13.72
N ALA A 366 22.72 -15.23 14.66
CA ALA A 366 24.10 -15.52 14.31
C ALA A 366 24.12 -16.86 13.57
N GLN A 367 24.64 -16.87 12.35
CA GLN A 367 24.87 -18.12 11.61
C GLN A 367 25.96 -18.88 12.38
N GLY A 368 25.52 -19.83 13.22
CA GLY A 368 26.38 -20.74 13.97
C GLY A 368 26.71 -21.99 13.17
#